data_AF-A0A933RHS5-F1
#
_entry.id   AF-A0A933RHS5-F1
#
_cell.length_a   1.000
_cell.length_b   1.000
_cell.length_c   1.000
_cell.angle_alpha   90.00
_cell.angle_beta   90.00
_cell.angle_gamma   90.00
#
_symmetry.space_group_name_H-M   'P 1'
#
loop_
_entity.id
_entity.type
_entity.pdbx_description
1 polymer ?
#
loop_
_entity_poly.entity_id
_entity_poly.type
_entity_poly.pdbx_seq_one_letter_code
_entity_poly.pdbx_strand_id
1 'polypeptide(L)'
;MAYEDVARFRSDDDEALVSGAFACPWCLHDDCSVLVDEGDVLPVGSCLCAVCDARWTVHLDAGQLLRLSLDPPPSVWLRWSARVGGLRQLWDLGADDLA
;
A
#
# COMPACT_ATOMS: atom_id res chain seq x y z
N MET A 1 2.39 12.98 13.45
CA MET A 1 1.38 11.93 13.74
C MET A 1 1.25 11.14 12.45
N ALA A 2 1.59 9.85 12.43
CA ALA A 2 1.38 9.03 11.24
C ALA A 2 -0.11 8.68 11.17
N TYR A 3 -0.74 8.80 10.00
CA TYR A 3 -2.12 8.36 9.80
C TYR A 3 -2.12 6.85 9.55
N GLU A 4 -3.02 6.14 10.20
CA GLU A 4 -3.20 4.70 10.08
C GLU A 4 -4.66 4.42 9.74
N ASP A 5 -4.89 3.51 8.80
CA ASP A 5 -6.22 3.01 8.43
C ASP A 5 -6.21 1.49 8.33
N VAL A 6 -7.40 0.91 8.16
CA VAL A 6 -7.60 -0.53 7.91
C VAL A 6 -8.19 -0.67 6.51
N ALA A 7 -7.65 -1.58 5.71
CA ALA A 7 -8.18 -1.85 4.37
C ALA A 7 -9.61 -2.37 4.45
N ARG A 8 -10.50 -1.79 3.63
CA ARG A 8 -11.94 -2.14 3.60
C ARG A 8 -12.32 -2.75 2.25
N PHE A 9 -11.80 -3.94 1.97
CA PHE A 9 -12.20 -4.75 0.83
C PHE A 9 -12.19 -6.25 1.19
N ARG A 10 -12.93 -7.04 0.42
CA ARG A 10 -12.99 -8.51 0.47
C ARG A 10 -12.18 -9.11 -0.67
N SER A 11 -11.80 -10.37 -0.54
CA SER A 11 -11.02 -11.05 -1.59
C SER A 11 -11.76 -11.18 -2.92
N ASP A 12 -13.08 -11.11 -2.92
CA ASP A 12 -13.95 -11.20 -4.10
C ASP A 12 -14.46 -9.84 -4.59
N ASP A 13 -14.03 -8.74 -3.97
CA ASP A 13 -14.44 -7.41 -4.40
C ASP A 13 -13.80 -7.03 -5.75
N ASP A 14 -14.54 -6.20 -6.51
CA ASP A 14 -14.08 -5.63 -7.77
C ASP A 14 -12.85 -4.72 -7.57
N GLU A 15 -12.02 -4.58 -8.61
CA GLU A 15 -10.77 -3.81 -8.60
C GLU A 15 -10.94 -2.39 -8.04
N ALA A 16 -12.04 -1.71 -8.37
CA ALA A 16 -12.30 -0.34 -7.90
C ALA A 16 -12.43 -0.24 -6.36
N LEU A 17 -12.98 -1.26 -5.71
CA LEU A 17 -13.09 -1.30 -4.25
C LEU A 17 -11.74 -1.61 -3.61
N VAL A 18 -10.97 -2.51 -4.22
CA VAL A 18 -9.61 -2.83 -3.76
C VAL A 18 -8.71 -1.59 -3.88
N SER A 19 -8.72 -0.90 -5.03
CA SER A 19 -7.99 0.36 -5.22
C SER A 19 -8.41 1.45 -4.22
N GLY A 20 -9.71 1.60 -3.99
CA GLY A 20 -10.25 2.60 -3.06
C GLY A 20 -9.77 2.42 -1.62
N ALA A 21 -9.44 1.19 -1.20
CA ALA A 21 -8.86 0.93 0.11
C ALA A 21 -7.45 1.51 0.30
N PHE A 22 -6.77 1.88 -0.79
CA PHE A 22 -5.46 2.53 -0.82
C PHE A 22 -5.54 3.97 -1.32
N ALA A 23 -6.73 4.57 -1.38
CA ALA A 23 -6.85 5.98 -1.74
C ALA A 23 -6.24 6.87 -0.66
N CYS A 24 -5.63 7.98 -1.08
CA CYS A 24 -5.07 8.96 -0.16
C CYS A 24 -6.16 9.56 0.76
N PRO A 25 -6.01 9.50 2.09
CA PRO A 25 -7.06 9.97 3.01
C PRO A 25 -7.18 11.50 3.05
N TRP A 26 -6.26 12.23 2.39
CA TRP A 26 -6.29 13.69 2.31
C TRP A 26 -6.85 14.22 1.00
N CYS A 27 -6.40 13.69 -0.14
CA CYS A 27 -6.80 14.19 -1.47
C CYS A 27 -7.68 13.23 -2.27
N LEU A 28 -7.96 12.04 -1.73
CA LEU A 28 -8.87 11.02 -2.28
C LEU A 28 -8.50 10.48 -3.67
N HIS A 29 -7.28 10.75 -4.15
CA HIS A 29 -6.76 10.11 -5.36
C HIS A 29 -6.31 8.68 -5.05
N ASP A 30 -6.49 7.78 -6.01
CA ASP A 30 -6.12 6.37 -5.91
C ASP A 30 -4.74 6.05 -6.53
N ASP A 31 -4.11 7.01 -7.21
CA ASP A 31 -2.73 6.92 -7.71
C ASP A 31 -1.73 6.96 -6.54
N CYS A 32 -1.48 5.78 -5.99
CA CYS A 32 -0.70 5.58 -4.78
C CYS A 32 0.29 4.42 -4.93
N SER A 33 1.50 4.63 -4.42
CA SER A 33 2.46 3.55 -4.25
C SER A 33 2.25 2.89 -2.90
N VAL A 34 2.25 1.57 -2.86
CA VAL A 34 2.03 0.77 -1.65
C VAL A 34 3.15 -0.26 -1.51
N LEU A 35 3.86 -0.19 -0.40
CA LEU A 35 4.89 -1.13 -0.01
C LEU A 35 4.35 -2.05 1.08
N VAL A 36 4.20 -3.33 0.76
CA VAL A 36 3.69 -4.36 1.65
C VAL A 36 4.85 -5.11 2.28
N ASP A 37 4.90 -5.12 3.62
CA ASP A 37 5.85 -5.91 4.39
C ASP A 37 5.26 -7.29 4.71
N GLU A 38 5.85 -8.34 4.14
CA GLU A 38 5.43 -9.74 4.36
C GLU A 38 6.05 -10.35 5.62
N GLY A 39 6.96 -9.65 6.28
CA GLY A 39 7.73 -10.17 7.41
C GLY A 39 7.07 -10.04 8.78
N ASP A 40 5.93 -9.35 8.87
CA ASP A 40 5.21 -9.10 10.13
C ASP A 40 3.98 -10.01 10.29
N VAL A 41 3.58 -10.27 11.54
CA VAL A 41 2.42 -11.15 11.87
C VAL A 41 1.10 -10.52 11.41
N LEU A 42 1.06 -9.19 11.34
CA LEU A 42 -0.04 -8.42 10.77
C LEU A 42 0.52 -7.65 9.57
N PRO A 43 0.19 -8.03 8.33
CA PRO A 43 0.75 -7.38 7.15
C PRO A 43 0.31 -5.91 7.10
N VAL A 44 1.29 -5.04 6.84
CA VAL A 44 1.12 -3.60 6.81
C VAL A 44 1.54 -3.07 5.44
N GLY A 45 0.66 -2.29 4.80
CA GLY A 45 0.94 -1.52 3.60
C GLY A 45 1.35 -0.09 3.95
N SER A 46 2.61 0.27 3.70
CA SER A 46 3.05 1.67 3.72
C SER A 46 2.66 2.33 2.41
N CYS A 47 1.95 3.44 2.47
CA CYS A 47 1.39 4.11 1.30
C CYS A 47 2.03 5.50 1.09
N LEU A 48 2.19 5.89 -0.18
CA LEU A 48 2.57 7.24 -0.61
C LEU A 48 1.65 7.68 -1.74
N CYS A 49 1.04 8.85 -1.58
CA CYS A 49 0.24 9.47 -2.61
C CYS A 49 1.14 10.15 -3.64
N ALA A 50 0.95 9.87 -4.93
CA ALA A 50 1.69 10.53 -6.02
C ALA A 50 1.28 11.99 -6.25
N VAL A 51 0.14 12.43 -5.70
CA VAL A 51 -0.45 13.76 -5.95
C VAL A 51 -0.10 14.78 -4.87
N CYS A 52 -0.17 14.39 -3.59
CA CYS A 52 0.03 15.30 -2.47
C CYS A 52 1.18 14.89 -1.52
N ASP A 53 1.98 13.89 -1.90
CA ASP A 53 3.12 13.34 -1.16
C ASP A 53 2.83 12.88 0.28
N ALA A 54 1.55 12.72 0.61
CA ALA A 54 1.15 12.28 1.93
C ALA A 54 1.48 10.80 2.12
N ARG A 55 1.90 10.46 3.34
CA ARG A 55 2.27 9.10 3.74
C ARG A 55 1.31 8.60 4.82
N TRP A 56 0.84 7.38 4.67
CA TRP A 56 0.02 6.71 5.67
C TRP A 56 0.25 5.21 5.64
N THR A 57 -0.36 4.53 6.59
CA THR A 57 -0.24 3.09 6.75
C THR A 57 -1.62 2.44 6.67
N VAL A 58 -1.72 1.30 6.00
CA VAL A 58 -2.94 0.51 5.89
C VAL A 58 -2.69 -0.89 6.43
N HIS A 59 -3.49 -1.30 7.42
CA HIS A 59 -3.46 -2.67 7.93
C HIS A 59 -4.26 -3.60 7.03
N LEU A 60 -3.69 -4.78 6.77
CA LEU A 60 -4.27 -5.82 5.94
C LEU A 60 -4.50 -7.08 6.78
N ASP A 61 -5.53 -7.86 6.43
CA ASP A 61 -5.64 -9.24 6.87
C ASP A 61 -5.00 -10.22 5.87
N ALA A 62 -4.94 -11.50 6.25
CA ALA A 62 -4.31 -12.54 5.41
C ALA A 62 -5.07 -12.79 4.09
N GLY A 63 -6.40 -12.62 4.06
CA GLY A 63 -7.20 -12.79 2.85
C GLY A 63 -6.99 -11.64 1.87
N GLN A 64 -6.92 -10.42 2.40
CA GLN A 64 -6.59 -9.22 1.64
C GLN A 64 -5.17 -9.30 1.08
N LEU A 65 -4.20 -9.76 1.88
CA LEU A 65 -2.83 -9.97 1.41
C LEU A 65 -2.78 -10.95 0.24
N LEU A 66 -3.40 -12.13 0.39
CA LEU A 66 -3.44 -13.15 -0.65
C LEU A 66 -4.11 -12.62 -1.94
N ARG A 67 -5.18 -11.84 -1.80
CA ARG A 67 -5.86 -11.21 -2.94
C ARG A 67 -4.93 -10.29 -3.72
N LEU A 68 -4.13 -9.46 -3.04
CA LEU A 68 -3.17 -8.56 -3.67
C LEU A 68 -2.01 -9.31 -4.33
N SER A 69 -1.59 -10.44 -3.76
CA SER A 69 -0.54 -11.27 -4.35
C SER A 69 -0.99 -11.98 -5.64
N LEU A 70 -2.28 -12.32 -5.73
CA LEU A 70 -2.82 -13.07 -6.87
C LEU A 70 -3.34 -12.18 -8.00
N ASP A 71 -3.95 -11.04 -7.68
CA ASP A 71 -4.64 -10.17 -8.63
C ASP A 71 -4.49 -8.68 -8.26
N PRO A 72 -3.29 -8.08 -8.35
CA PRO A 72 -3.07 -6.72 -7.89
C PRO A 72 -3.96 -5.70 -8.64
N PRO A 73 -4.61 -4.73 -7.96
CA PRO A 73 -5.43 -3.73 -8.63
C PRO A 73 -4.55 -2.79 -9.49
N PRO A 74 -5.05 -2.33 -10.66
CA PRO A 74 -4.22 -1.64 -11.66
C PRO A 74 -3.81 -0.22 -11.27
N SER A 75 -4.58 0.47 -10.41
CA SER A 75 -4.27 1.85 -10.00
C SER A 75 -3.37 1.95 -8.76
N VAL A 76 -2.96 0.82 -8.18
CA VAL A 76 -2.07 0.80 -7.02
C VAL A 76 -0.74 0.17 -7.39
N TRP A 77 0.33 0.94 -7.24
CA TRP A 77 1.68 0.41 -7.48
C TRP A 77 2.16 -0.39 -6.27
N LEU A 78 2.05 -1.72 -6.34
CA LEU A 78 2.43 -2.62 -5.25
C LEU A 78 3.90 -3.05 -5.32
N ARG A 79 4.60 -2.95 -4.19
CA ARG A 79 5.92 -3.55 -3.98
C ARG A 79 5.90 -4.43 -2.73
N TRP A 80 6.60 -5.55 -2.80
CA TRP A 80 6.72 -6.52 -1.71
C TRP A 80 8.11 -6.43 -1.09
N SER A 81 8.19 -6.42 0.25
CA SER A 81 9.45 -6.45 1.00
C SER A 81 9.47 -7.62 1.96
N ALA A 82 10.56 -8.39 1.92
CA ALA A 82 10.84 -9.48 2.85
C ALA A 82 11.68 -9.03 4.08
N ARG A 83 11.98 -7.73 4.21
CA ARG A 83 12.85 -7.22 5.29
C ARG A 83 12.04 -6.66 6.45
N VAL A 84 12.16 -7.34 7.59
CA VAL A 84 11.74 -6.84 8.90
C VAL A 84 12.72 -5.75 9.34
N GLY A 85 12.32 -4.48 9.18
CA GLY A 85 13.03 -3.33 9.74
C GLY A 85 13.48 -2.29 8.69
N GLY A 86 12.89 -1.09 8.78
CA GLY A 86 13.41 0.11 8.13
C GLY A 86 12.62 0.62 6.91
N LEU A 87 11.29 0.56 6.92
CA LEU A 87 10.43 1.14 5.87
C LEU A 87 10.75 2.62 5.58
N ARG A 88 11.20 3.38 6.58
CA ARG A 88 11.55 4.80 6.43
C ARG A 88 12.69 5.06 5.43
N GLN A 89 13.61 4.12 5.27
CA GLN A 89 14.76 4.23 4.34
C GLN A 89 14.43 3.81 2.91
N LEU A 90 13.39 2.99 2.70
CA LEU A 90 13.02 2.48 1.36
C LEU A 90 12.38 3.54 0.47
N TRP A 91 11.70 4.53 1.06
CA TRP A 91 11.14 5.67 0.30
C TRP A 91 12.16 6.76 -0.01
N ASP A 92 13.31 6.77 0.67
CA ASP A 92 14.40 7.71 0.41
C ASP A 92 15.42 7.13 -0.61
N LEU A 93 15.26 5.87 -1.00
CA LEU A 93 16.07 5.16 -2.00
C LEU A 93 15.23 4.90 -3.26
N GLY A 94 14.97 5.94 -4.06
CA GLY A 94 14.35 5.74 -5.37
C GLY A 94 13.64 6.93 -5.99
N ALA A 95 14.29 8.10 -6.04
CA ALA A 95 13.96 9.11 -7.04
C ALA A 95 14.89 9.01 -8.28
N ASP A 96 16.00 8.27 -8.20
CA ASP A 96 17.05 8.24 -9.24
C ASP A 96 17.11 6.94 -10.08
N ASP A 97 16.26 5.93 -9.81
CA ASP A 97 16.26 4.64 -10.55
C ASP A 97 15.03 4.49 -11.49
N LEU A 98 14.46 5.60 -11.95
CA LEU A 98 13.50 5.63 -13.06
C LEU A 98 14.11 6.41 -14.24
N ALA A 99 15.11 5.81 -14.88
CA ALA A 99 15.64 6.19 -16.18
C ALA A 99 15.76 4.97 -17.09
#